data_AF-A0A938DX22-F1
#
_entry.id   AF-A0A938DX22-F1
#
_cell.length_a   1.000
_cell.length_b   1.000
_cell.length_c   1.000
_cell.angle_alpha   90.00
_cell.angle_beta   90.00
_cell.angle_gamma   90.00
#
_symmetry.space_group_name_H-M   'P 1'
#
loop_
_entity.id
_entity.type
_entity.pdbx_description
1 polymer ?
#
loop_
_entity_poly.entity_id
_entity_poly.type
_entity_poly.pdbx_seq_one_letter_code
_entity_poly.pdbx_strand_id
1 'polypeptide(L)'
;MASELELIALYSAITQAFPDLAGPLTPIADQHREHARALGYRADAPLGALQIPPTSRQALRQLIDAEERAARDRQEGCAVEPEPERVRLLALIAASEATHVLELTVLSEIS
;
A
#
# COMPACT_ATOMS: atom_id res chain seq x y z
N MET A 1 7.32 -10.38 -0.71
CA MET A 1 5.94 -9.91 -0.87
C MET A 1 5.73 -8.77 0.10
N ALA A 2 5.41 -7.58 -0.39
CA ALA A 2 5.03 -6.48 0.50
C ALA A 2 3.67 -6.83 1.14
N SER A 3 3.67 -7.06 2.44
CA SER A 3 2.46 -7.29 3.22
C SER A 3 1.67 -6.00 3.40
N GLU A 4 0.36 -6.11 3.59
CA GLU A 4 -0.48 -4.95 3.95
C GLU A 4 0.06 -4.22 5.19
N LEU A 5 0.68 -4.95 6.13
CA LEU A 5 1.27 -4.36 7.33
C LEU A 5 2.46 -3.44 6.99
N GLU A 6 3.32 -3.85 6.03
CA GLU A 6 4.44 -3.03 5.55
C GLU A 6 3.94 -1.74 4.89
N LEU A 7 2.87 -1.82 4.08
CA LEU A 7 2.24 -0.65 3.47
C LEU A 7 1.66 0.28 4.55
N ILE A 8 0.90 -0.25 5.50
CA ILE A 8 0.33 0.54 6.62
C ILE A 8 1.43 1.30 7.38
N ALA A 9 2.56 0.67 7.66
CA ALA A 9 3.68 1.35 8.31
C ALA A 9 4.34 2.39 7.43
N LEU A 10 4.49 2.13 6.13
CA LEU A 10 5.03 3.09 5.17
C LEU A 10 4.18 4.36 5.08
N TYR A 11 2.85 4.19 4.92
CA TYR A 11 1.90 5.31 4.96
C TYR A 11 1.97 6.06 6.29
N SER A 12 2.00 5.34 7.42
CA SER A 12 2.11 5.96 8.74
C SER A 12 3.40 6.76 8.91
N ALA A 13 4.53 6.23 8.46
CA ALA A 13 5.82 6.90 8.62
C ALA A 13 5.94 8.13 7.70
N ILE A 14 5.43 8.03 6.46
CA ILE A 14 5.39 9.16 5.53
C ILE A 14 4.44 10.26 6.01
N THR A 15 3.26 9.93 6.50
CA THR A 15 2.31 10.93 7.03
C THR A 15 2.81 11.60 8.32
N GLN A 16 3.60 10.90 9.14
CA GLN A 16 4.30 11.51 10.29
C GLN A 16 5.40 12.48 9.85
N ALA A 17 6.17 12.13 8.82
CA ALA A 17 7.26 12.96 8.31
C ALA A 17 6.79 14.14 7.45
N PHE A 18 5.66 13.99 6.75
CA PHE A 18 5.06 14.98 5.86
C PHE A 18 3.58 15.20 6.23
N PRO A 19 3.27 15.97 7.28
CA PRO A 19 1.91 16.15 7.78
C PRO A 19 0.92 16.68 6.74
N ASP A 20 1.38 17.49 5.78
CA ASP A 20 0.54 18.02 4.70
C ASP A 20 -0.03 16.93 3.78
N LEU A 21 0.63 15.75 3.72
CA LEU A 21 0.16 14.60 2.97
C LEU A 21 -0.86 13.75 3.76
N ALA A 22 -1.05 13.99 5.07
CA ALA A 22 -1.91 13.15 5.90
C ALA A 22 -3.36 13.13 5.40
N GLY A 23 -3.92 14.28 5.01
CA GLY A 23 -5.26 14.39 4.45
C GLY A 23 -5.48 13.49 3.23
N PRO A 24 -4.75 13.72 2.13
CA PRO A 24 -4.93 12.93 0.91
C PRO A 24 -4.51 11.46 1.04
N LEU A 25 -3.56 11.11 1.92
CA LEU A 25 -3.10 9.72 2.06
C LEU A 25 -3.93 8.86 3.03
N THR A 26 -4.75 9.47 3.90
CA THR A 26 -5.54 8.73 4.90
C THR A 26 -6.50 7.70 4.28
N PRO A 27 -7.29 8.04 3.24
CA PRO A 27 -8.22 7.08 2.64
C PRO A 27 -7.53 5.83 2.09
N ILE A 28 -6.35 5.99 1.48
CA ILE A 28 -5.57 4.86 0.95
C ILE A 28 -5.02 4.01 2.11
N ALA A 29 -4.47 4.65 3.14
CA ALA A 29 -3.98 3.95 4.33
C ALA A 29 -5.09 3.16 5.05
N ASP A 30 -6.33 3.66 5.06
CA ASP A 30 -7.48 2.94 5.61
C ASP A 30 -7.83 1.70 4.79
N GLN A 31 -7.76 1.77 3.46
CA GLN A 31 -8.00 0.60 2.59
C GLN A 31 -6.96 -0.51 2.81
N HIS A 32 -5.68 -0.19 3.02
CA HIS A 32 -4.71 -1.23 3.42
C HIS A 32 -5.05 -1.91 4.75
N ARG A 33 -5.62 -1.17 5.72
CA ARG A 33 -6.11 -1.78 6.97
C ARG A 33 -7.29 -2.70 6.72
N GLU A 34 -8.17 -2.37 5.79
CA GLU A 34 -9.29 -3.22 5.37
C GLU A 34 -8.80 -4.47 4.64
N HIS A 35 -7.86 -4.34 3.71
CA HIS A 35 -7.23 -5.46 3.03
C HIS A 35 -6.52 -6.39 4.02
N ALA A 36 -5.79 -5.83 4.99
CA ALA A 36 -5.11 -6.61 6.02
C ALA A 36 -6.09 -7.49 6.81
N ARG A 37 -7.23 -6.93 7.20
CA ARG A 37 -8.31 -7.67 7.88
C ARG A 37 -8.90 -8.75 6.97
N ALA A 38 -9.14 -8.43 5.70
CA ALA A 38 -9.70 -9.38 4.73
C ALA A 38 -8.76 -10.56 4.47
N LEU A 39 -7.45 -10.32 4.46
CA LEU A 39 -6.42 -11.37 4.33
C LEU A 39 -6.15 -12.12 5.65
N GLY A 40 -6.77 -11.72 6.75
CA GLY A 40 -6.64 -12.36 8.06
C GLY A 40 -5.38 -11.96 8.84
N TYR A 41 -4.68 -10.89 8.45
CA TYR A 41 -3.54 -10.39 9.19
C TYR A 41 -3.98 -9.78 10.54
N ARG A 42 -3.18 -10.04 11.58
CA ARG A 42 -3.28 -9.39 12.89
C ARG A 42 -2.18 -8.32 12.96
N ALA A 43 -2.48 -7.18 13.57
CA ALA A 43 -1.73 -5.92 13.47
C ALA A 43 -0.31 -5.92 14.08
N ASP A 44 0.26 -7.09 14.40
CA ASP A 44 1.29 -7.23 15.43
C ASP A 44 2.65 -7.68 14.86
N ALA A 45 2.83 -7.70 13.54
CA ALA A 45 4.13 -8.03 12.96
C ALA A 45 5.11 -6.85 13.16
N PRO A 46 6.29 -7.07 13.79
CA PRO A 46 7.30 -6.03 13.90
C PRO A 46 7.85 -5.70 12.51
N LEU A 47 7.75 -4.44 12.13
CA LEU A 47 8.23 -3.94 10.86
C LEU A 47 9.61 -3.31 11.06
N GLY A 48 10.52 -3.57 10.13
CA GLY A 48 11.86 -3.00 10.15
C GLY A 48 11.84 -1.46 10.06
N ALA A 49 12.96 -0.83 10.40
CA ALA A 49 13.09 0.62 10.27
C ALA A 49 12.90 1.05 8.80
N LEU A 50 11.89 1.88 8.56
CA LEU A 50 11.60 2.44 7.25
C LEU A 50 12.50 3.64 6.98
N GLN A 51 13.11 3.67 5.80
CA GLN A 51 13.86 4.82 5.33
C GLN A 51 12.88 5.86 4.78
N ILE A 52 12.86 7.04 5.40
CA ILE A 52 12.03 8.18 4.99
C ILE A 52 12.82 9.05 4.01
N PRO A 53 12.31 9.26 2.79
CA PRO A 53 12.95 10.14 1.82
C PRO A 53 12.97 11.59 2.32
N PRO A 54 13.94 12.40 1.87
CA PRO A 54 14.09 13.77 2.38
C PRO A 54 13.05 14.76 1.84
N THR A 55 12.22 14.39 0.86
CA THR A 55 11.22 15.29 0.26
C THR A 55 9.86 14.59 0.10
N SER A 56 8.78 15.36 0.16
CA SER A 56 7.41 14.88 -0.05
C SER A 56 7.24 14.20 -1.40
N ARG A 57 7.83 14.79 -2.46
CA ARG A 57 7.83 14.21 -3.81
C ARG A 57 8.49 12.84 -3.87
N GLN A 58 9.64 12.66 -3.21
CA GLN A 58 10.30 11.36 -3.15
C GLN A 58 9.53 10.37 -2.27
N ALA A 59 8.86 10.84 -1.21
CA ALA A 59 7.97 10.00 -0.40
C ALA A 59 6.76 9.50 -1.22
N LEU A 60 6.11 10.37 -1.99
CA LEU A 60 5.04 9.97 -2.92
C LEU A 60 5.56 8.98 -3.98
N ARG A 61 6.76 9.19 -4.51
CA ARG A 61 7.38 8.23 -5.44
C ARG A 61 7.62 6.87 -4.79
N GLN A 62 8.09 6.85 -3.54
CA GLN A 62 8.29 5.61 -2.79
C GLN A 62 6.97 4.86 -2.55
N LEU A 63 5.87 5.58 -2.27
CA LEU A 63 4.53 4.99 -2.17
C LEU A 63 4.09 4.40 -3.51
N ILE A 64 4.22 5.15 -4.61
CA ILE A 64 3.91 4.65 -5.96
C ILE A 64 4.66 3.34 -6.25
N ASP A 65 5.98 3.33 -6.04
CA ASP A 65 6.78 2.14 -6.29
C ASP A 65 6.36 0.97 -5.36
N ALA A 66 5.88 1.26 -4.15
CA ALA A 66 5.37 0.25 -3.21
C ALA A 66 4.03 -0.34 -3.65
N GLU A 67 3.08 0.50 -4.08
CA GLU A 67 1.80 0.05 -4.64
C GLU A 67 1.98 -0.78 -5.91
N GLU A 68 2.88 -0.37 -6.82
CA GLU A 68 3.18 -1.14 -8.04
C GLU A 68 3.70 -2.55 -7.72
N ARG A 69 4.57 -2.66 -6.71
CA ARG A 69 5.08 -3.96 -6.23
C ARG A 69 3.97 -4.77 -5.59
N ALA A 70 3.16 -4.14 -4.74
CA ALA A 70 2.07 -4.79 -4.03
C ALA A 70 1.03 -5.37 -5.02
N ALA A 71 0.65 -4.59 -6.03
CA ALA A 71 -0.31 -5.02 -7.05
C ALA A 71 0.24 -6.21 -7.85
N ARG A 72 1.52 -6.17 -8.22
CA ARG A 72 2.21 -7.27 -8.91
C ARG A 72 2.29 -8.52 -8.05
N ASP A 73 2.71 -8.40 -6.79
CA ASP A 73 2.84 -9.53 -5.87
C ASP A 73 1.49 -10.26 -5.70
N ARG A 74 0.37 -9.51 -5.65
CA ARG A 74 -0.98 -10.11 -5.56
C ARG A 74 -1.42 -10.75 -6.87
N GLN A 75 -1.12 -10.15 -8.01
CA GLN A 75 -1.36 -10.77 -9.32
C GLN A 75 -0.59 -12.09 -9.47
N GLU A 76 0.66 -12.13 -9.03
CA GLU A 76 1.48 -13.35 -9.01
C GLU A 76 0.89 -14.37 -8.01
N GLY A 77 0.41 -13.91 -6.85
CA GLY A 77 -0.29 -14.73 -5.87
C GLY A 77 -1.53 -15.43 -6.44
N CYS A 78 -2.31 -14.75 -7.29
CA CYS A 78 -3.46 -15.35 -7.98
C CYS A 78 -3.09 -16.56 -8.84
N ALA A 79 -1.87 -16.61 -9.40
CA ALA A 79 -1.45 -17.69 -10.30
C ALA A 79 -1.12 -19.00 -9.56
N VAL A 80 -0.86 -18.92 -8.26
CA VAL A 80 -0.42 -20.06 -7.42
C VAL A 80 -1.39 -20.41 -6.30
N GLU A 81 -2.40 -19.57 -6.06
CA GLU A 81 -3.41 -19.78 -5.02
C GLU A 81 -4.45 -20.82 -5.46
N PRO A 82 -4.61 -21.95 -4.73
CA PRO A 82 -5.54 -23.01 -5.10
C PRO A 82 -7.02 -22.68 -4.80
N GLU A 83 -7.30 -21.79 -3.84
CA GLU A 83 -8.67 -21.54 -3.38
C GLU A 83 -9.35 -20.41 -4.19
N PRO A 84 -10.46 -20.67 -4.92
CA PRO A 84 -11.09 -19.68 -5.80
C PRO A 84 -11.52 -18.38 -5.10
N GLU A 85 -12.00 -18.48 -3.86
CA GLU A 85 -12.38 -17.30 -3.07
C GLU A 85 -11.17 -16.43 -2.72
N ARG A 86 -10.01 -17.05 -2.44
CA ARG A 86 -8.76 -16.35 -2.17
C ARG A 86 -8.18 -15.72 -3.44
N VAL A 87 -8.26 -16.42 -4.58
CA VAL A 87 -7.92 -15.84 -5.90
C VAL A 87 -8.74 -14.58 -6.17
N ARG A 88 -10.05 -14.64 -5.93
CA ARG A 88 -10.93 -13.47 -6.12
C ARG A 88 -10.56 -12.32 -5.19
N LEU A 89 -10.28 -12.61 -3.93
CA LEU A 89 -9.85 -11.59 -2.97
C LEU A 89 -8.54 -10.91 -3.40
N LEU A 90 -7.52 -11.70 -3.75
CA LEU A 90 -6.23 -11.19 -4.22
C LEU A 90 -6.38 -10.32 -5.48
N ALA A 91 -7.21 -10.74 -6.43
CA ALA A 91 -7.45 -9.99 -7.66
C ALA A 91 -8.13 -8.64 -7.39
N LEU A 92 -9.10 -8.59 -6.46
CA LEU A 92 -9.76 -7.35 -6.07
C LEU A 92 -8.79 -6.38 -5.38
N ILE A 93 -7.94 -6.89 -4.48
CA ILE A 93 -6.95 -6.07 -3.80
C ILE A 93 -5.92 -5.55 -4.81
N ALA A 94 -5.42 -6.39 -5.72
CA ALA A 94 -4.49 -5.96 -6.77
C ALA A 94 -5.07 -4.85 -7.65
N ALA A 95 -6.37 -4.90 -7.97
CA ALA A 95 -7.05 -3.85 -8.71
C ALA A 95 -7.18 -2.55 -7.89
N SER A 96 -7.39 -2.64 -6.58
CA SER A 96 -7.39 -1.49 -5.68
C SER A 96 -6.02 -0.81 -5.64
N GLU A 97 -4.95 -1.57 -5.45
CA GLU A 97 -3.57 -1.04 -5.39
C GLU A 97 -3.15 -0.41 -6.70
N ALA A 98 -3.54 -1.00 -7.84
CA ALA A 98 -3.33 -0.38 -9.14
C ALA A 98 -4.08 0.98 -9.28
N THR A 99 -5.20 1.16 -8.59
CA THR A 99 -5.92 2.44 -8.56
C THR A 99 -5.21 3.44 -7.67
N HIS A 100 -4.64 3.01 -6.53
CA HIS A 100 -3.81 3.87 -5.67
C HIS A 100 -2.61 4.44 -6.40
N VAL A 101 -1.95 3.67 -7.26
CA VAL A 101 -0.85 4.17 -8.12
C VAL A 101 -1.29 5.40 -8.92
N LEU A 102 -2.50 5.38 -9.48
CA LEU A 102 -3.03 6.49 -10.27
C LEU A 102 -3.33 7.71 -9.38
N GLU A 103 -3.96 7.49 -8.23
CA GLU A 103 -4.26 8.54 -7.25
C GLU A 103 -2.99 9.22 -6.73
N LEU A 104 -1.98 8.44 -6.35
CA LEU A 104 -0.68 8.93 -5.88
C LEU A 104 0.09 9.65 -6.99
N THR A 105 0.00 9.18 -8.24
CA THR A 105 0.64 9.85 -9.38
C THR A 105 0.07 11.25 -9.56
N VAL A 106 -1.26 11.39 -9.55
CA VAL A 106 -1.92 12.71 -9.61
C VAL A 106 -1.49 13.59 -8.44
N LEU A 107 -1.45 13.03 -7.22
CA LEU A 107 -1.02 13.77 -6.03
C LEU A 107 0.44 14.25 -6.16
N SER A 108 1.32 13.44 -6.75
CA SER A 108 2.74 13.78 -6.94
C SER A 108 3.00 14.89 -7.95
N GLU A 109 2.08 15.08 -8.90
CA GLU A 109 2.16 16.15 -9.91
C GLU A 109 1.76 17.52 -9.33
N ILE A 110 0.89 17.51 -8.31
CA ILE A 110 0.36 18.73 -7.67
C ILE A 110 1.06 19.08 -6.33
N SER A 111 2.01 18.24 -5.88
CA SER A 111 2.84 18.44 -4.68
C SER A 111 4.25 18.98 -5.00
#